data_AF-A0A7W1TVJ4-F1
#
_entry.id   AF-A0A7W1TVJ4-F1
#
_cell.length_a   1.000
_cell.length_b   1.000
_cell.length_c   1.000
_cell.angle_alpha   90.00
_cell.angle_beta   90.00
_cell.angle_gamma   90.00
#
_symmetry.space_group_name_H-M   'P 1'
#
loop_
_entity.id
_entity.type
_entity.pdbx_description
1 polymer ?
#
loop_
_entity_poly.entity_id
_entity_poly.type
_entity_poly.pdbx_seq_one_letter_code
_entity_poly.pdbx_strand_id
1 'polypeptide(L)'
;AMAWVSLAEGRRDEALARMRAAADAEDATDKSAISPGPLAPARELLGEMLLAANQPADALKEFEATMRKEPNRFRSAYLAGRAATLAGDTARASSYFKSLAQIAAAGDTPGRPELEEVRRKQQ
;
A
#
# COMPACT_ATOMS: atom_id res chain seq x y z
N ALA A 1 4.13 13.81 -10.56
CA ALA A 1 5.61 13.76 -10.53
C ALA A 1 6.25 14.81 -9.61
N MET A 2 5.80 16.08 -9.60
CA MET A 2 6.48 17.17 -8.85
C MET A 2 6.55 16.99 -7.32
N ALA A 3 5.63 16.25 -6.69
CA ALA A 3 5.64 16.03 -5.24
C ALA A 3 6.89 15.23 -4.80
N TRP A 4 7.20 14.12 -5.48
CA TRP A 4 8.38 13.30 -5.17
C TRP A 4 9.70 14.02 -5.46
N VAL A 5 9.73 14.87 -6.50
CA VAL A 5 10.88 15.75 -6.77
C VAL A 5 11.08 16.74 -5.62
N SER A 6 10.00 17.37 -5.16
CA SER A 6 10.06 18.31 -4.02
C SER A 6 10.53 17.62 -2.73
N LEU A 7 10.12 16.36 -2.52
CA LEU A 7 10.61 15.56 -1.40
C LEU A 7 12.11 15.28 -1.50
N ALA A 8 12.59 14.89 -2.68
CA ALA A 8 14.02 14.65 -2.94
C ALA A 8 14.86 15.93 -2.76
N GLU A 9 14.28 17.10 -3.02
CA GLU A 9 14.89 18.41 -2.80
C GLU A 9 14.76 18.92 -1.34
N GLY A 10 14.24 18.09 -0.42
CA GLY A 10 14.08 18.43 0.99
C GLY A 10 12.87 19.34 1.30
N ARG A 11 12.09 19.75 0.29
CA ARG A 11 10.87 20.57 0.44
C ARG A 11 9.68 19.70 0.83
N ARG A 12 9.78 19.13 2.01
CA ARG A 12 8.89 18.09 2.52
C ARG A 12 7.43 18.54 2.67
N ASP A 13 7.17 19.68 3.29
CA ASP A 13 5.79 20.12 3.54
C ASP A 13 5.05 20.43 2.23
N GLU A 14 5.77 21.03 1.28
CA GLU A 14 5.29 21.29 -0.07
C GLU A 14 5.01 19.99 -0.83
N ALA A 15 5.89 18.98 -0.70
CA ALA A 15 5.70 17.66 -1.27
C ALA A 15 4.42 16.99 -0.73
N LEU A 16 4.23 17.01 0.59
CA LEU A 16 3.07 16.43 1.25
C LEU A 16 1.78 17.15 0.87
N ALA A 17 1.78 18.47 0.82
CA ALA A 17 0.63 19.26 0.39
C ALA A 17 0.21 18.92 -1.05
N ARG A 18 1.19 18.84 -1.97
CA ARG A 18 0.94 18.43 -3.36
C ARG A 18 0.40 17.01 -3.47
N MET A 19 0.94 16.08 -2.69
CA MET A 19 0.51 14.69 -2.74
C MET A 19 -0.90 14.49 -2.16
N ARG A 20 -1.24 15.21 -1.07
CA ARG A 20 -2.62 15.24 -0.54
C ARG A 20 -3.61 15.76 -1.57
N ALA A 21 -3.30 16.89 -2.20
CA ALA A 21 -4.15 17.45 -3.25
C ALA A 21 -4.35 16.47 -4.43
N ALA A 22 -3.31 15.72 -4.80
CA ALA A 22 -3.42 14.69 -5.83
C ALA A 22 -4.32 13.53 -5.41
N ALA A 23 -4.19 13.06 -4.16
CA ALA A 23 -5.04 12.00 -3.61
C ALA A 23 -6.51 12.41 -3.55
N ASP A 24 -6.78 13.64 -3.08
CA ASP A 24 -8.15 14.16 -2.99
C ASP A 24 -8.77 14.39 -4.38
N ALA A 25 -7.97 14.82 -5.37
CA ALA A 25 -8.44 14.97 -6.75
C ALA A 25 -8.80 13.62 -7.38
N GLU A 26 -7.99 12.58 -7.17
CA GLU A 26 -8.28 11.22 -7.65
C GLU A 26 -9.57 10.68 -7.02
N ASP A 27 -9.76 10.86 -5.71
CA ASP A 27 -11.00 10.50 -5.01
C ASP A 27 -12.24 11.22 -5.58
N ALA A 28 -12.09 12.46 -6.06
CA ALA A 28 -13.17 13.22 -6.68
C ALA A 28 -13.52 12.77 -8.12
N THR A 29 -12.61 12.08 -8.82
CA THR A 29 -12.80 11.66 -10.22
C THR A 29 -13.57 10.35 -10.42
N ASP A 30 -13.96 9.68 -9.33
CA ASP A 30 -14.61 8.35 -9.32
C ASP A 30 -16.01 8.29 -9.98
N LYS A 31 -16.55 9.42 -10.45
CA LYS A 31 -17.87 9.51 -11.11
C LYS A 31 -17.85 9.30 -12.64
N SER A 32 -16.69 9.10 -13.27
CA SER A 32 -16.57 9.03 -14.73
C SER A 32 -15.66 7.89 -15.22
N ALA A 33 -15.85 6.68 -14.69
CA ALA A 33 -15.04 5.52 -15.01
C ALA A 33 -15.30 4.99 -16.43
N ILE A 34 -14.54 5.48 -17.42
CA ILE A 34 -14.36 4.84 -18.75
C ILE A 34 -12.97 4.16 -18.83
N SER A 35 -12.14 4.28 -17.79
CA SER A 35 -10.82 3.64 -17.72
C SER A 35 -10.75 2.71 -16.50
N PRO A 36 -10.11 1.52 -16.60
CA PRO A 36 -9.80 0.70 -15.43
C PRO A 36 -9.11 1.55 -14.36
N GLY A 37 -9.41 1.29 -13.09
CA GLY A 37 -8.89 2.05 -11.95
C GLY A 37 -7.36 2.20 -11.95
N PRO A 38 -6.81 3.20 -11.25
CA PRO A 38 -5.39 3.53 -11.30
C PRO A 38 -4.49 2.34 -10.90
N LEU A 39 -3.36 2.21 -11.60
CA LEU A 39 -2.34 1.18 -11.33
C LEU A 39 -1.85 1.24 -9.87
N ALA A 40 -1.64 2.45 -9.35
CA ALA A 40 -1.37 2.72 -7.93
C ALA A 40 -2.23 3.91 -7.48
N PRO A 41 -3.17 3.71 -6.55
CA PRO A 41 -3.96 4.80 -6.00
C PRO A 41 -3.06 5.90 -5.44
N ALA A 42 -3.40 7.16 -5.67
CA ALA A 42 -2.64 8.32 -5.18
C ALA A 42 -2.50 8.29 -3.64
N ARG A 43 -3.44 7.68 -2.93
CA ARG A 43 -3.38 7.39 -1.48
C ARG A 43 -2.22 6.46 -1.10
N GLU A 44 -1.90 5.44 -1.91
CA GLU A 44 -0.74 4.57 -1.65
C GLU A 44 0.57 5.37 -1.78
N LEU A 45 0.67 6.22 -2.80
CA LEU A 45 1.83 7.09 -3.01
C LEU A 45 1.99 8.13 -1.89
N LEU A 46 0.88 8.67 -1.38
CA LEU A 46 0.87 9.54 -0.21
C LEU A 46 1.34 8.80 1.05
N GLY A 47 0.87 7.58 1.28
CA GLY A 47 1.31 6.75 2.39
C GLY A 47 2.81 6.46 2.34
N GLU A 48 3.35 6.10 1.17
CA GLU A 48 4.80 5.89 0.99
C GLU A 48 5.61 7.17 1.24
N MET A 49 5.10 8.31 0.77
CA MET A 49 5.73 9.60 1.04
C MET A 49 5.74 9.92 2.53
N LEU A 50 4.64 9.67 3.25
CA LEU A 50 4.55 9.83 4.71
C LEU A 50 5.51 8.89 5.45
N LEU A 51 5.73 7.67 4.96
CA LEU A 51 6.76 6.77 5.50
C LEU A 51 8.17 7.31 5.30
N ALA A 52 8.50 7.80 4.09
CA ALA A 52 9.78 8.47 3.82
C ALA A 52 9.95 9.72 4.70
N ALA A 53 8.83 10.31 5.10
CA ALA A 53 8.74 11.42 6.01
C ALA A 53 8.76 10.98 7.50
N ASN A 54 8.94 9.71 7.86
CA ASN A 54 8.88 9.27 9.26
C ASN A 54 7.55 9.65 9.97
N GLN A 55 6.44 9.66 9.23
CA GLN A 55 5.07 9.83 9.74
C GLN A 55 4.26 8.53 9.58
N PRO A 56 4.64 7.44 10.27
CA PRO A 56 4.06 6.12 10.05
C PRO A 56 2.58 6.03 10.44
N ALA A 57 2.16 6.76 11.48
CA ALA A 57 0.76 6.78 11.91
C ALA A 57 -0.17 7.44 10.87
N ASP A 58 0.30 8.47 10.18
CA ASP A 58 -0.46 9.10 9.10
C ASP A 58 -0.43 8.26 7.83
N ALA A 59 0.72 7.65 7.50
CA ALA A 59 0.82 6.72 6.38
C ALA A 59 -0.19 5.56 6.51
N LEU A 60 -0.33 5.00 7.71
CA LEU A 60 -1.29 3.93 7.98
C LEU A 60 -2.73 4.34 7.64
N LYS A 61 -3.15 5.56 7.97
CA LYS A 61 -4.49 6.07 7.66
C LYS A 61 -4.75 6.12 6.15
N GLU A 62 -3.76 6.52 5.35
CA GLU A 62 -3.88 6.60 3.89
C GLU A 62 -3.98 5.20 3.26
N PHE A 63 -3.23 4.22 3.77
CA PHE A 63 -3.37 2.82 3.33
C PHE A 63 -4.72 2.23 3.75
N GLU A 64 -5.19 2.50 4.96
CA GLU A 64 -6.53 2.11 5.43
C GLU A 64 -7.65 2.72 4.57
N ALA A 65 -7.51 3.98 4.15
CA ALA A 65 -8.43 4.63 3.24
C ALA A 65 -8.47 3.94 1.86
N THR A 66 -7.29 3.57 1.33
CA THR A 66 -7.18 2.82 0.08
C THR A 66 -7.89 1.47 0.18
N MET A 67 -7.64 0.71 1.26
CA MET A 67 -8.24 -0.62 1.46
C MET A 67 -9.76 -0.58 1.65
N ARG A 68 -10.32 0.55 2.10
CA ARG A 68 -11.78 0.73 2.20
C ARG A 68 -12.42 0.86 0.82
N LYS A 69 -11.74 1.53 -0.11
CA LYS A 69 -12.20 1.74 -1.50
C LYS A 69 -11.91 0.52 -2.38
N GLU A 70 -10.74 -0.05 -2.21
CA GLU A 70 -10.20 -1.15 -3.01
C GLU A 70 -9.74 -2.31 -2.08
N PRO A 71 -10.68 -3.11 -1.56
CA PRO A 71 -10.35 -4.20 -0.65
C PRO A 71 -9.51 -5.28 -1.35
N ASN A 72 -8.72 -6.02 -0.55
CA ASN A 72 -7.88 -7.12 -1.01
C ASN A 72 -6.73 -6.73 -1.97
N ARG A 73 -6.34 -5.45 -2.05
CA ARG A 73 -5.09 -5.05 -2.72
C ARG A 73 -3.87 -5.51 -1.94
N PHE A 74 -3.07 -6.37 -2.56
CA PHE A 74 -1.82 -6.89 -2.00
C PHE A 74 -0.87 -5.77 -1.54
N ARG A 75 -0.62 -4.77 -2.39
CA ARG A 75 0.32 -3.67 -2.08
C ARG A 75 -0.12 -2.86 -0.87
N SER A 76 -1.39 -2.44 -0.83
CA SER A 76 -1.99 -1.73 0.31
C SER A 76 -1.86 -2.51 1.62
N ALA A 77 -2.17 -3.82 1.63
CA ALA A 77 -2.05 -4.64 2.82
C ALA A 77 -0.60 -4.75 3.33
N TYR A 78 0.37 -4.91 2.42
CA TYR A 78 1.80 -4.93 2.78
C TYR A 78 2.28 -3.60 3.37
N LEU A 79 1.93 -2.49 2.71
CA LEU A 79 2.34 -1.16 3.15
C LEU A 79 1.68 -0.74 4.48
N ALA A 80 0.41 -1.11 4.69
CA ALA A 80 -0.26 -0.93 5.98
C ALA A 80 0.43 -1.72 7.11
N GLY A 81 0.81 -2.98 6.87
CA GLY A 81 1.55 -3.78 7.84
C GLY A 81 2.92 -3.17 8.20
N ARG A 82 3.63 -2.65 7.19
CA ARG A 82 4.89 -1.90 7.42
C ARG A 82 4.68 -0.61 8.19
N ALA A 83 3.68 0.19 7.83
CA ALA A 83 3.36 1.44 8.51
C ALA A 83 2.98 1.20 9.98
N ALA A 84 2.16 0.19 10.26
CA ALA A 84 1.79 -0.21 11.61
C ALA A 84 3.01 -0.66 12.43
N THR A 85 3.93 -1.42 11.82
CA THR A 85 5.19 -1.84 12.47
C THR A 85 6.04 -0.64 12.87
N LEU A 86 6.22 0.31 11.94
CA LEU A 86 6.99 1.55 12.19
C LEU A 86 6.31 2.48 13.20
N ALA A 87 4.97 2.42 13.32
CA ALA A 87 4.20 3.13 14.33
C ALA A 87 4.20 2.44 15.70
N GLY A 88 4.79 1.25 15.83
CA GLY A 88 4.78 0.46 17.06
C GLY A 88 3.48 -0.30 17.33
N ASP A 89 2.55 -0.33 16.37
CA ASP A 89 1.28 -1.06 16.47
C ASP A 89 1.43 -2.49 15.94
N THR A 90 2.01 -3.35 16.77
CA THR A 90 2.29 -4.75 16.43
C THR A 90 1.01 -5.55 16.17
N ALA A 91 -0.08 -5.23 16.88
CA ALA A 91 -1.37 -5.90 16.70
C ALA A 91 -1.95 -5.66 15.31
N ARG A 92 -2.00 -4.41 14.85
CA ARG A 92 -2.43 -4.08 13.49
C ARG A 92 -1.46 -4.61 12.44
N ALA A 93 -0.15 -4.54 12.69
CA ALA A 93 0.85 -5.09 11.77
C ALA A 93 0.62 -6.59 11.52
N SER A 94 0.44 -7.39 12.58
CA SER A 94 0.15 -8.82 12.45
C SER A 94 -1.16 -9.08 11.71
N SER A 95 -2.19 -8.27 11.94
CA SER A 95 -3.46 -8.37 11.22
C SER A 95 -3.29 -8.16 9.72
N TYR A 96 -2.61 -7.09 9.31
CA TYR A 96 -2.39 -6.80 7.88
C TYR A 96 -1.52 -7.83 7.19
N PHE A 97 -0.46 -8.33 7.83
CA PHE A 97 0.36 -9.38 7.25
C PHE A 97 -0.40 -10.71 7.12
N LYS A 98 -1.32 -11.01 8.05
CA LYS A 98 -2.22 -12.16 7.91
C LYS A 98 -3.16 -12.00 6.71
N SER A 99 -3.77 -10.82 6.55
CA SER A 99 -4.60 -10.53 5.37
C SER A 99 -3.80 -10.61 4.07
N LEU A 100 -2.55 -10.12 4.06
CA LEU A 100 -1.65 -10.24 2.91
C LEU A 100 -1.40 -11.69 2.53
N ALA A 101 -1.11 -12.55 3.51
CA ALA A 101 -0.93 -13.99 3.28
C ALA A 101 -2.20 -14.65 2.74
N GLN A 102 -3.38 -14.24 3.20
CA GLN A 102 -4.67 -14.73 2.68
C GLN A 102 -4.90 -14.29 1.22
N ILE A 103 -4.56 -13.05 0.88
CA ILE A 103 -4.63 -12.54 -0.49
C ILE A 103 -3.68 -13.34 -1.40
N ALA A 104 -2.46 -13.61 -0.92
CA ALA A 104 -1.44 -14.36 -1.67
C ALA A 104 -1.78 -15.85 -1.84
N ALA A 105 -2.49 -16.46 -0.88
CA ALA A 105 -2.82 -17.88 -0.89
C ALA A 105 -3.56 -18.33 -2.17
N ALA A 106 -4.35 -17.44 -2.78
CA ALA A 106 -5.03 -17.71 -4.05
C ALA A 106 -4.08 -17.71 -5.26
N GLY A 107 -2.96 -17.00 -5.20
CA GLY A 107 -1.93 -16.98 -6.25
C GLY A 107 -0.96 -18.16 -6.19
N ASP A 108 -0.81 -18.75 -5.00
CA ASP A 108 0.07 -19.89 -4.73
C ASP A 108 -0.63 -21.24 -4.84
N THR A 109 -1.89 -21.31 -5.31
CA THR A 109 -2.67 -22.55 -5.39
C THR A 109 -3.26 -22.81 -6.79
N PRO A 110 -2.99 -23.97 -7.42
CA PRO A 110 -1.95 -24.92 -7.01
C PRO A 110 -0.57 -24.26 -7.09
N GLY A 111 0.30 -24.62 -6.15
CA GLY A 111 1.69 -24.17 -6.20
C GLY A 111 2.33 -24.63 -7.49
N ARG A 112 3.38 -23.95 -7.94
CA ARG A 112 4.11 -24.42 -9.14
C ARG A 112 4.56 -25.87 -8.91
N PRO A 113 4.23 -26.83 -9.80
CA PRO A 113 4.50 -28.25 -9.58
C PRO A 113 5.96 -28.57 -9.22
N GLU A 114 6.90 -27.79 -9.77
CA GLU A 114 8.33 -27.89 -9.52
C GLU A 114 8.68 -27.59 -8.04
N LEU A 115 7.98 -26.65 -7.40
CA LEU A 115 8.18 -26.32 -5.97
C LEU A 115 7.58 -27.39 -5.06
N GLU A 116 6.49 -28.04 -5.47
CA GLU A 116 5.91 -29.17 -4.76
C GLU A 116 6.79 -30.42 -4.83
N GLU A 117 7.47 -30.66 -5.96
CA GLU A 117 8.44 -31.74 -6.10
C GLU A 117 9.65 -31.54 -5.19
N VAL A 118 10.21 -30.31 -5.14
CA VAL A 118 11.35 -29.99 -4.27
C VAL A 118 11.02 -30.18 -2.79
N ARG A 119 9.85 -29.74 -2.32
CA ARG A 119 9.41 -29.97 -0.92
C ARG A 119 9.30 -31.45 -0.56
N ARG A 120 8.81 -32.28 -1.48
CA ARG A 120 8.68 -33.74 -1.26
C ARG A 120 10.02 -34.46 -1.17
N LYS A 121 11.06 -33.96 -1.83
CA LYS A 121 12.41 -34.56 -1.82
C LYS A 121 13.28 -34.14 -0.61
N GLN A 122 12.80 -33.18 0.20
CA GLN A 122 13.52 -32.68 1.38
C GLN A 122 12.97 -33.20 2.72
N GLN A 123 11.99 -34.12 2.69
CA GLN A 123 11.53 -34.92 3.84
C GLN A 123 12.09 -36.34 3.74
#